data_AF-A0A973MA11-F1
#
_entry.id   AF-A0A973MA11-F1
#
_cell.length_a   1.000
_cell.length_b   1.000
_cell.length_c   1.000
_cell.angle_alpha   90.00
_cell.angle_beta   90.00
_cell.angle_gamma   90.00
#
_symmetry.space_group_name_H-M   'P 1'
#
loop_
_entity.id
_entity.type
_entity.pdbx_description
1 polymer ?
#
loop_
_entity_poly.entity_id
_entity_poly.type
_entity_poly.pdbx_seq_one_letter_code
_entity_poly.pdbx_strand_id
1 'polypeptide(L)'
;MARNARPGADPARWVTALTIVSGGQTGVDRAALDVARKLGLPYGGYIPHGRWTEQGPLPGDYVGIVETERPAPSKRTKLNVRKSDATLIITRGECEGGTLLTAETARKAGKPLLIVDVDSLDEDAAAGAISDWIAAIRPHRLNIAGPRASKRPHIYAIAYGILLEALGGA
;
A
#
# COMPACT_ATOMS: atom_id res chain seq x y z
N MET A 1 -32.20 -30.22 -8.62
CA MET A 1 -31.10 -30.20 -7.63
C MET A 1 -30.47 -28.82 -7.65
N ALA A 2 -30.92 -27.92 -6.76
CA ALA A 2 -30.36 -26.58 -6.66
C ALA A 2 -29.05 -26.66 -5.84
N ARG A 3 -27.95 -26.19 -6.43
CA ARG A 3 -26.65 -26.12 -5.77
C ARG A 3 -26.70 -24.94 -4.79
N ASN A 4 -26.52 -25.23 -3.50
CA ASN A 4 -26.35 -24.21 -2.46
C ASN A 4 -25.16 -23.31 -2.81
N ALA A 5 -25.44 -22.05 -3.15
CA ALA A 5 -24.44 -21.00 -3.17
C ALA A 5 -23.93 -20.80 -1.73
N ARG A 6 -22.62 -20.86 -1.54
CA ARG A 6 -22.00 -20.49 -0.26
C ARG A 6 -22.21 -18.99 -0.05
N PRO A 7 -22.50 -18.51 1.18
CA PRO A 7 -22.57 -17.08 1.43
C PRO A 7 -21.18 -16.48 1.19
N GLY A 8 -21.05 -15.68 0.12
CA GLY A 8 -19.88 -14.85 -0.11
C GLY A 8 -19.75 -13.87 1.05
N ALA A 9 -18.57 -13.81 1.67
CA ALA A 9 -18.30 -12.81 2.69
C ALA A 9 -18.43 -11.43 2.04
N ASP A 10 -19.34 -10.61 2.57
CA ASP A 10 -19.52 -9.22 2.17
C ASP A 10 -18.15 -8.50 2.22
N PRO A 11 -17.60 -8.06 1.07
CA PRO A 11 -16.28 -7.45 1.03
C PRO A 11 -16.21 -6.15 1.85
N ALA A 12 -17.34 -5.48 2.07
CA ALA A 12 -17.38 -4.25 2.86
C ALA A 12 -17.02 -4.47 4.34
N ARG A 13 -17.24 -5.68 4.89
CA ARG A 13 -17.05 -5.95 6.33
C ARG A 13 -15.59 -6.05 6.77
N TRP A 14 -14.67 -6.46 5.90
CA TRP A 14 -13.24 -6.50 6.26
C TRP A 14 -12.53 -5.17 5.97
N VAL A 15 -13.02 -4.40 5.00
CA VAL A 15 -12.51 -3.06 4.67
C VAL A 15 -12.63 -2.12 5.87
N THR A 16 -13.73 -2.19 6.65
CA THR A 16 -13.89 -1.38 7.88
C THR A 16 -12.90 -1.68 9.01
N ALA A 17 -12.17 -2.81 8.95
CA ALA A 17 -11.15 -3.19 9.93
C ALA A 17 -9.71 -3.03 9.41
N LEU A 18 -9.55 -2.63 8.14
CA LEU A 18 -8.27 -2.52 7.46
C LEU A 18 -7.64 -1.14 7.72
N THR A 19 -6.41 -1.12 8.24
CA THR A 19 -5.60 0.09 8.35
C THR A 19 -4.53 0.13 7.27
N ILE A 20 -4.50 1.21 6.48
CA ILE A 20 -3.46 1.41 5.47
C ILE A 20 -2.20 1.98 6.13
N VAL A 21 -1.05 1.36 5.86
CA VAL A 21 0.26 1.79 6.33
C VAL A 21 1.10 2.21 5.14
N SER A 22 1.67 3.41 5.17
CA SER A 22 2.61 3.82 4.12
C SER A 22 3.64 4.85 4.61
N GLY A 23 4.68 5.09 3.82
CA GLY A 23 5.76 6.02 4.16
C GLY A 23 5.57 7.46 3.71
N GLY A 24 4.47 7.77 3.01
CA GLY A 24 4.10 9.13 2.60
C GLY A 24 4.98 9.79 1.53
N GLN A 25 5.95 9.06 0.97
CA GLN A 25 6.72 9.48 -0.20
C GLN A 25 5.79 9.77 -1.38
N THR A 26 6.23 10.53 -2.39
CA THR A 26 5.47 10.67 -3.64
C THR A 26 5.26 9.32 -4.35
N GLY A 27 4.40 9.28 -5.37
CA GLY A 27 4.11 8.04 -6.09
C GLY A 27 3.15 7.15 -5.29
N VAL A 28 3.45 5.86 -5.22
CA VAL A 28 2.56 4.85 -4.63
C VAL A 28 2.27 5.11 -3.15
N ASP A 29 3.29 5.52 -2.39
CA ASP A 29 3.13 5.79 -0.96
C ASP A 29 2.07 6.87 -0.71
N ARG A 30 2.07 7.93 -1.52
CA ARG A 30 1.10 9.03 -1.43
C ARG A 30 -0.29 8.58 -1.87
N ALA A 31 -0.38 7.86 -3.00
CA ALA A 31 -1.64 7.33 -3.50
C ALA A 31 -2.35 6.47 -2.45
N ALA A 32 -1.62 5.61 -1.75
CA ALA A 32 -2.16 4.77 -0.68
C ALA A 32 -2.79 5.58 0.46
N LEU A 33 -2.13 6.65 0.93
CA LEU A 33 -2.66 7.50 1.98
C LEU A 33 -3.88 8.31 1.52
N ASP A 34 -3.85 8.80 0.28
CA ASP A 34 -4.93 9.60 -0.27
C ASP A 34 -6.18 8.76 -0.56
N VAL A 35 -6.01 7.52 -1.04
CA VAL A 35 -7.13 6.55 -1.16
C VAL A 35 -7.71 6.19 0.21
N ALA A 36 -6.87 5.94 1.22
CA ALA A 36 -7.34 5.66 2.57
C ALA A 36 -8.20 6.82 3.11
N ARG A 37 -7.75 8.06 2.93
CA ARG A 37 -8.54 9.26 3.28
C ARG A 37 -9.84 9.35 2.49
N LYS A 38 -9.79 9.10 1.17
CA LYS A 38 -10.95 9.17 0.28
C LYS A 38 -12.05 8.18 0.68
N LEU A 39 -11.65 6.97 1.10
CA LEU A 39 -12.54 5.89 1.52
C LEU A 39 -12.88 5.91 3.02
N GLY A 40 -12.32 6.84 3.79
CA GLY A 40 -12.52 6.90 5.25
C GLY A 40 -11.85 5.75 6.03
N LEU A 41 -10.84 5.10 5.44
CA LEU A 41 -10.09 4.03 6.08
C LEU A 41 -9.10 4.59 7.11
N PRO A 42 -8.91 3.93 8.26
CA PRO A 42 -7.80 4.22 9.15
C PRO A 42 -6.48 4.15 8.37
N TYR A 43 -5.58 5.11 8.62
CA TYR A 43 -4.26 5.11 8.00
C TYR A 43 -3.18 5.56 8.96
N GLY A 44 -1.94 5.20 8.64
CA GLY A 44 -0.77 5.74 9.30
C GLY A 44 0.52 5.23 8.69
N GLY A 45 1.60 5.25 9.47
CA GLY A 45 2.87 4.72 9.05
C GLY A 45 4.04 5.56 9.52
N TYR A 46 5.23 5.16 9.07
CA TYR A 46 6.50 5.75 9.48
C TYR A 46 7.12 6.47 8.30
N ILE A 47 7.55 7.71 8.53
CA ILE A 47 8.24 8.59 7.58
C ILE A 47 9.60 9.01 8.14
N PRO A 48 10.62 9.36 7.33
CA PRO A 48 11.87 9.88 7.87
C PRO A 48 11.67 11.17 8.67
N HIS A 49 12.60 11.46 9.57
CA HIS A 49 12.62 12.74 10.29
C HIS A 49 12.52 13.94 9.34
N GLY A 50 11.79 14.98 9.75
CA GLY A 50 11.44 16.13 8.92
C GLY A 50 10.35 15.83 7.89
N ARG A 51 9.64 14.72 8.04
CA ARG A 51 8.55 14.24 7.15
C ARG A 51 8.97 14.21 5.68
N TRP A 52 10.24 13.85 5.43
CA TRP A 52 10.87 14.05 4.12
C TRP A 52 10.20 13.24 2.99
N THR A 53 9.90 13.94 1.89
CA THR A 53 9.55 13.38 0.58
C THR A 53 10.37 14.09 -0.52
N GLU A 54 10.38 13.59 -1.74
CA GLU A 54 11.13 14.20 -2.84
C GLU A 54 10.58 15.58 -3.28
N GLN A 55 9.32 15.90 -2.93
CA GLN A 55 8.68 17.19 -3.21
C GLN A 55 8.62 18.10 -1.96
N GLY A 56 9.42 17.78 -0.93
CA GLY A 56 9.43 18.49 0.35
C GLY A 56 8.67 17.71 1.45
N PRO A 57 8.48 18.30 2.63
CA PRO A 57 7.84 17.62 3.75
C PRO A 57 6.39 17.21 3.44
N LEU A 58 6.00 16.00 3.86
CA LEU A 58 4.60 15.55 3.87
C LEU A 58 3.76 16.53 4.72
N PRO A 59 2.64 17.07 4.22
CA PRO A 59 1.79 18.00 4.98
C PRO A 59 1.35 17.46 6.35
N GLY A 60 1.13 18.38 7.30
CA GLY A 60 0.84 18.05 8.70
C GLY A 60 -0.56 17.48 8.93
N ASP A 61 -1.48 17.65 7.97
CA ASP A 61 -2.82 17.07 8.01
C ASP A 61 -2.81 15.53 7.91
N TYR A 62 -1.68 14.91 7.50
CA TYR A 62 -1.48 13.46 7.54
C TYR A 62 -1.17 13.02 8.99
N VAL A 63 -2.19 13.10 9.84
CA VAL A 63 -2.11 12.96 11.30
C VAL A 63 -1.68 11.57 11.78
N GLY A 64 -1.93 10.51 11.00
CA GLY A 64 -1.54 9.15 11.35
C GLY A 64 -0.06 8.81 11.08
N ILE A 65 0.71 9.75 10.53
CA ILE A 65 2.09 9.52 10.10
C ILE A 65 3.08 9.96 11.18
N VAL A 66 3.90 9.01 11.63
CA VAL A 66 4.88 9.16 12.71
C VAL A 66 6.28 9.26 12.14
N GLU A 67 7.05 10.26 12.58
CA GLU A 67 8.46 10.39 12.19
C GLU A 67 9.33 9.32 12.86
N THR A 68 10.27 8.76 12.11
CA THR A 68 11.35 7.97 12.69
C THR A 68 12.43 8.89 13.26
N GLU A 69 13.07 8.48 14.35
CA GLU A 69 14.14 9.23 15.05
C GLU A 69 15.35 9.65 14.17
N ARG A 70 15.50 9.08 12.96
CA ARG A 70 16.61 9.38 12.05
C ARG A 70 16.09 9.63 10.64
N PRO A 71 16.80 10.41 9.81
CA PRO A 71 16.39 10.71 8.43
C PRO A 71 16.58 9.53 7.46
N ALA A 72 17.12 8.39 7.90
CA ALA A 72 17.47 7.27 7.02
C ALA A 72 16.21 6.57 6.45
N PRO A 73 15.98 6.58 5.12
CA PRO A 73 14.80 5.96 4.50
C PRO A 73 14.72 4.45 4.71
N SER A 74 15.82 3.76 4.97
CA SER A 74 15.81 2.32 5.25
C SER A 74 15.13 1.98 6.59
N LYS A 75 15.17 2.88 7.59
CA LYS A 75 14.54 2.66 8.90
C LYS A 75 13.01 2.70 8.77
N ARG A 76 12.47 3.71 8.09
CA ARG A 76 11.02 3.82 7.85
C ARG A 76 10.48 2.64 7.04
N THR A 77 11.19 2.22 5.98
CA THR A 77 10.79 1.06 5.16
C THR A 77 10.68 -0.21 6.00
N LYS A 78 11.72 -0.48 6.82
CA LYS A 78 11.70 -1.65 7.70
C LYS A 78 10.60 -1.58 8.75
N LEU A 79 10.33 -0.40 9.31
CA LEU A 79 9.27 -0.22 10.30
C LEU A 79 7.89 -0.43 9.70
N ASN A 80 7.60 0.14 8.53
CA ASN A 80 6.31 -0.04 7.85
C ASN A 80 6.02 -1.52 7.57
N VAL A 81 7.01 -2.27 7.07
CA VAL A 81 6.87 -3.72 6.88
C VAL A 81 6.69 -4.46 8.21
N ARG A 82 7.54 -4.17 9.21
CA ARG A 82 7.50 -4.87 10.51
C ARG A 82 6.22 -4.61 11.30
N LYS A 83 5.62 -3.43 11.14
CA LYS A 83 4.41 -3.00 11.85
C LYS A 83 3.11 -3.27 11.08
N SER A 84 3.18 -3.94 9.94
CA SER A 84 2.02 -4.34 9.13
C SER A 84 1.92 -5.85 9.03
N ASP A 85 0.73 -6.40 8.83
CA ASP A 85 0.53 -7.86 8.76
C ASP A 85 0.93 -8.39 7.38
N ALA A 86 0.70 -7.59 6.34
CA ALA A 86 1.03 -7.90 4.96
C ALA A 86 1.63 -6.67 4.25
N THR A 87 2.26 -6.90 3.10
CA THR A 87 2.79 -5.83 2.23
C THR A 87 2.31 -6.00 0.80
N LEU A 88 1.70 -4.95 0.25
CA LEU A 88 1.42 -4.78 -1.17
C LEU A 88 2.47 -3.84 -1.76
N ILE A 89 3.06 -4.23 -2.88
CA ILE A 89 3.91 -3.37 -3.70
C ILE A 89 3.24 -3.16 -5.05
N ILE A 90 3.02 -1.90 -5.43
CA ILE A 90 2.66 -1.53 -6.79
C ILE A 90 3.93 -0.97 -7.45
N THR A 91 4.31 -1.52 -8.59
CA THR A 91 5.51 -1.14 -9.34
C THR A 91 5.18 -0.97 -10.81
N ARG A 92 6.14 -0.39 -11.53
CA ARG A 92 6.16 -0.34 -12.99
C ARG A 92 7.51 -0.87 -13.44
N GLY A 93 7.54 -2.08 -13.97
CA GLY A 93 8.74 -2.88 -14.16
C GLY A 93 9.41 -3.26 -12.84
N GLU A 94 10.70 -3.57 -12.90
CA GLU A 94 11.45 -4.15 -11.79
C GLU A 94 11.48 -3.27 -10.52
N CYS A 95 11.48 -3.94 -9.37
CA CYS A 95 11.65 -3.29 -8.08
C CYS A 95 13.10 -2.81 -7.91
N GLU A 96 13.29 -1.51 -7.73
CA GLU A 96 14.60 -0.90 -7.47
C GLU A 96 14.63 -0.14 -6.14
N GLY A 97 15.83 0.08 -5.59
CA GLY A 97 16.06 0.96 -4.44
C GLY A 97 15.16 0.67 -3.24
N GLY A 98 14.38 1.66 -2.81
CA GLY A 98 13.47 1.54 -1.67
C GLY A 98 12.34 0.51 -1.87
N THR A 99 11.88 0.31 -3.11
CA THR A 99 10.87 -0.70 -3.45
C THR A 99 11.45 -2.10 -3.28
N LEU A 100 12.66 -2.34 -3.81
CA LEU A 100 13.37 -3.61 -3.63
C LEU A 100 13.63 -3.92 -2.15
N LEU A 101 14.10 -2.93 -1.40
CA LEU A 101 14.31 -3.06 0.04
C LEU A 101 13.02 -3.46 0.78
N THR A 102 11.87 -2.92 0.35
CA THR A 102 10.56 -3.28 0.92
C THR A 102 10.23 -4.74 0.67
N ALA A 103 10.38 -5.20 -0.58
CA ALA A 103 10.14 -6.59 -0.97
C ALA A 103 11.04 -7.56 -0.20
N GLU A 104 12.35 -7.28 -0.14
CA GLU A 104 13.29 -8.09 0.62
C GLU A 104 12.98 -8.12 2.11
N THR A 105 12.58 -6.99 2.68
CA THR A 105 12.26 -6.92 4.11
C THR A 105 11.02 -7.76 4.43
N ALA A 106 9.99 -7.72 3.58
CA ALA A 106 8.78 -8.53 3.75
C ALA A 106 9.10 -10.03 3.65
N ARG A 107 9.86 -10.44 2.63
CA ARG A 107 10.33 -11.82 2.46
C ARG A 107 11.15 -12.31 3.65
N LYS A 108 12.14 -11.52 4.08
CA LYS A 108 13.00 -11.84 5.25
C LYS A 108 12.20 -11.95 6.56
N ALA A 109 11.09 -11.22 6.67
CA ALA A 109 10.21 -11.27 7.83
C ALA A 109 9.15 -12.38 7.75
N GLY A 110 9.09 -13.16 6.67
CA GLY A 110 8.08 -14.20 6.46
C GLY A 110 6.66 -13.65 6.34
N LYS A 111 6.49 -12.39 5.92
CA LYS A 111 5.18 -11.75 5.82
C LYS A 111 4.58 -11.94 4.43
N PRO A 112 3.24 -12.08 4.31
CA PRO A 112 2.57 -12.06 3.02
C PRO A 112 2.97 -10.83 2.20
N LEU A 113 3.37 -11.08 0.95
CA LEU A 113 3.84 -10.07 0.01
C LEU A 113 3.15 -10.30 -1.34
N LEU A 114 2.45 -9.28 -1.83
CA LEU A 114 1.98 -9.20 -3.21
C LEU A 114 2.76 -8.10 -3.93
N ILE A 115 3.24 -8.39 -5.14
CA ILE A 115 3.85 -7.41 -6.04
C ILE A 115 3.01 -7.37 -7.31
N VAL A 116 2.49 -6.20 -7.62
CA VAL A 116 1.71 -5.92 -8.83
C VAL A 116 2.56 -5.03 -9.72
N ASP A 117 2.90 -5.54 -10.90
CA ASP A 117 3.53 -4.75 -11.96
C ASP A 117 2.48 -4.27 -12.94
N VAL A 118 2.27 -2.95 -12.99
CA VAL A 118 1.24 -2.31 -13.81
C VAL A 118 1.56 -2.30 -15.31
N ASP A 119 2.78 -2.65 -15.71
CA ASP A 119 3.09 -2.89 -17.12
C ASP A 119 2.71 -4.32 -17.57
N SER A 120 2.44 -5.22 -16.61
CA SER A 120 2.13 -6.64 -16.87
C SER A 120 0.63 -6.97 -16.78
N LEU A 121 -0.17 -6.06 -16.23
CA LEU A 121 -1.61 -6.21 -16.02
C LEU A 121 -2.30 -4.90 -16.39
N ASP A 122 -3.51 -4.96 -16.95
CA ASP A 122 -4.40 -3.81 -16.97
C ASP A 122 -4.88 -3.45 -15.56
N GLU A 123 -5.44 -2.25 -15.41
CA GLU A 123 -5.81 -1.69 -14.09
C GLU A 123 -6.92 -2.51 -13.40
N ASP A 124 -7.92 -2.98 -14.15
CA ASP A 124 -9.02 -3.79 -13.63
C ASP A 124 -8.51 -5.15 -13.11
N ALA A 125 -7.64 -5.82 -13.89
CA ALA A 125 -7.02 -7.07 -13.48
C ALA A 125 -6.12 -6.89 -12.26
N ALA A 126 -5.38 -5.79 -12.19
CA ALA A 126 -4.57 -5.43 -11.02
C ALA A 126 -5.45 -5.21 -9.78
N ALA A 127 -6.56 -4.47 -9.92
CA ALA A 127 -7.49 -4.20 -8.83
C ALA A 127 -8.17 -5.49 -8.32
N GLY A 128 -8.59 -6.36 -9.24
CA GLY A 128 -9.14 -7.68 -8.92
C GLY A 128 -8.13 -8.56 -8.15
N ALA A 129 -6.89 -8.65 -8.64
CA ALA A 129 -5.84 -9.42 -7.99
C ALA A 129 -5.52 -8.91 -6.57
N ILE A 130 -5.53 -7.59 -6.37
CA ILE A 130 -5.33 -6.99 -5.04
C ILE A 130 -6.50 -7.31 -4.12
N SER A 131 -7.74 -7.14 -4.59
CA SER A 131 -8.96 -7.44 -3.83
C SER A 131 -8.99 -8.89 -3.35
N ASP A 132 -8.76 -9.84 -4.27
CA ASP A 132 -8.74 -11.27 -3.97
C ASP A 132 -7.65 -11.63 -2.97
N TRP A 133 -6.46 -11.06 -3.13
CA TRP A 133 -5.35 -11.31 -2.22
C TRP A 133 -5.61 -10.74 -0.82
N ILE A 134 -6.15 -9.53 -0.72
CA ILE A 134 -6.52 -8.93 0.57
C ILE A 134 -7.63 -9.75 1.24
N ALA A 135 -8.64 -10.20 0.49
CA ALA A 135 -9.74 -11.01 1.03
C ALA A 135 -9.26 -12.39 1.54
N ALA A 136 -8.21 -12.94 0.93
CA ALA A 136 -7.57 -14.19 1.35
C ALA A 136 -6.71 -14.02 2.61
N ILE A 137 -5.92 -12.94 2.70
CA ILE A 137 -4.99 -12.70 3.81
C ILE A 137 -5.68 -12.05 5.03
N ARG A 138 -6.69 -11.19 4.79
CA ARG A 138 -7.41 -10.38 5.78
C ARG A 138 -6.49 -9.65 6.76
N PRO A 139 -5.50 -8.85 6.27
CA PRO A 139 -4.62 -8.11 7.16
C PRO A 139 -5.40 -7.05 7.93
N HIS A 140 -5.10 -6.85 9.22
CA HIS A 140 -5.59 -5.68 9.95
C HIS A 140 -4.79 -4.43 9.56
N ARG A 141 -3.50 -4.61 9.24
CA ARG A 141 -2.60 -3.53 8.82
C ARG A 141 -1.92 -3.92 7.51
N LEU A 142 -2.18 -3.19 6.44
CA LEU A 142 -1.58 -3.43 5.13
C LEU A 142 -0.57 -2.34 4.81
N ASN A 143 0.70 -2.72 4.69
CA ASN A 143 1.72 -1.81 4.15
C ASN A 143 1.56 -1.72 2.63
N ILE A 144 1.39 -0.51 2.10
CA ILE A 144 1.37 -0.26 0.65
C ILE A 144 2.59 0.60 0.30
N ALA A 145 3.39 0.12 -0.65
CA ALA A 145 4.63 0.75 -1.05
C ALA A 145 4.87 0.68 -2.56
N GLY A 146 5.75 1.52 -3.06
CA GLY A 146 6.17 1.49 -4.46
C GLY A 146 7.18 2.59 -4.80
N PRO A 147 7.52 2.75 -6.08
CA PRO A 147 8.47 3.77 -6.50
C PRO A 147 7.92 5.18 -6.28
N ARG A 148 8.84 6.11 -5.99
CA ARG A 148 8.57 7.54 -5.96
C ARG A 148 8.30 8.09 -7.37
N ALA A 149 7.53 9.17 -7.46
CA ALA A 149 7.05 9.69 -8.75
C ALA A 149 8.21 10.06 -9.71
N SER A 150 9.33 10.60 -9.20
CA SER A 150 10.49 10.90 -10.04
C SER A 150 11.18 9.68 -10.65
N LYS A 151 10.93 8.47 -10.13
CA LYS A 151 11.52 7.22 -10.64
C LYS A 151 10.61 6.51 -11.63
N ARG A 152 9.29 6.63 -11.44
CA ARG A 152 8.27 6.14 -12.35
C ARG A 152 7.19 7.22 -12.49
N PRO A 153 7.28 8.09 -13.51
CA PRO A 153 6.25 9.08 -13.78
C PRO A 153 4.87 8.44 -13.90
N HIS A 154 3.82 9.18 -13.51
CA HIS A 154 2.42 8.74 -13.51
C HIS A 154 2.05 7.61 -12.54
N ILE A 155 3.01 6.98 -11.85
CA ILE A 155 2.71 5.85 -10.94
C ILE A 155 1.75 6.21 -9.82
N TYR A 156 1.71 7.48 -9.39
CA TYR A 156 0.73 7.96 -8.42
C TYR A 156 -0.70 7.77 -8.94
N ALA A 157 -1.00 8.24 -10.15
CA ALA A 157 -2.36 8.22 -10.69
C ALA A 157 -2.84 6.79 -10.94
N ILE A 158 -1.96 5.95 -11.49
CA ILE A 158 -2.22 4.53 -11.73
C ILE A 158 -2.48 3.81 -10.39
N ALA A 159 -1.58 3.97 -9.42
CA ALA A 159 -1.77 3.34 -8.11
C ALA A 159 -3.03 3.85 -7.39
N TYR A 160 -3.36 5.13 -7.54
CA TYR A 160 -4.58 5.69 -6.95
C TYR A 160 -5.84 5.04 -7.55
N GLY A 161 -5.93 4.90 -8.87
CA GLY A 161 -7.06 4.25 -9.54
C GLY A 161 -7.24 2.80 -9.10
N ILE A 162 -6.18 2.01 -9.25
CA ILE A 162 -6.16 0.59 -8.86
C ILE A 162 -6.55 0.40 -7.39
N LEU A 163 -5.98 1.19 -6.48
CA LEU A 163 -6.26 1.07 -5.05
C LEU A 163 -7.68 1.53 -4.71
N LEU A 164 -8.18 2.58 -5.37
CA LEU A 164 -9.53 3.07 -5.12
C LEU A 164 -10.57 2.00 -5.50
N GLU A 165 -10.37 1.33 -6.63
CA GLU A 165 -11.23 0.23 -7.06
C GLU A 165 -11.09 -0.98 -6.13
N ALA A 166 -9.86 -1.42 -5.87
CA ALA A 166 -9.60 -2.63 -5.07
C ALA A 166 -10.06 -2.51 -3.60
N LEU A 167 -10.03 -1.31 -3.04
CA LEU A 167 -10.39 -1.06 -1.62
C LEU A 167 -11.79 -0.48 -1.46
N GLY A 168 -12.34 0.13 -2.51
CA GLY A 168 -13.65 0.79 -2.48
C GLY A 168 -14.82 -0.18 -2.49
N GLY A 169 -14.64 -1.35 -3.11
CA GLY A 169 -15.75 -2.27 -3.41
C GLY A 169 -16.68 -1.67 -4.47
N ALA A 170 -16.90 -2.40 -5.57
CA ALA A 170 -17.95 -2.08 -6.52
C ALA A 170 -19.35 -2.35 -5.91
#